data_AF-A0A936YTW0-F1
#
_entry.id   AF-A0A936YTW0-F1
#
_cell.length_a   1.000
_cell.length_b   1.000
_cell.length_c   1.000
_cell.angle_alpha   90.00
_cell.angle_beta   90.00
_cell.angle_gamma   90.00
#
_symmetry.space_group_name_H-M   'P 1'
#
loop_
_entity.id
_entity.type
_entity.pdbx_description
1 polymer ?
#
loop_
_entity_poly.entity_id
_entity_poly.type
_entity_poly.pdbx_seq_one_letter_code
_entity_poly.pdbx_strand_id
1 'polypeptide(L)'
;MNEPVDKKTGLAHLFAAGSYSYAGFSRALQESAFRHEILFFLAGLGIFLTVGATPAEFLGLVIIFLLTFGFEALNTAIEEVIDRVSPEMSTTGKHAKDLGSFAVFCTLAAATLYIAWVVIS
;
A
#
# COMPACT_ATOMS: atom_id res chain seq x y z
N MET A 1 25.49 -2.81 -23.25
CA MET A 1 24.40 -3.06 -24.22
C MET A 1 23.10 -2.97 -23.45
N ASN A 2 22.34 -1.87 -23.61
CA ASN A 2 20.97 -1.82 -23.11
C ASN A 2 20.09 -2.43 -24.18
N GLU A 3 19.62 -3.65 -23.96
CA GLU A 3 18.57 -4.20 -24.81
C GLU A 3 17.29 -3.37 -24.63
N PRO A 4 16.58 -3.02 -25.72
CA PRO A 4 15.31 -2.35 -25.61
C PRO A 4 14.32 -3.30 -24.93
N VAL A 5 13.72 -2.87 -23.82
CA VAL A 5 12.65 -3.60 -23.14
C VAL A 5 11.53 -3.83 -24.15
N ASP A 6 11.36 -5.10 -24.56
CA ASP A 6 10.31 -5.51 -25.49
C ASP A 6 8.94 -5.19 -24.88
N LYS A 7 8.31 -4.12 -25.37
CA LYS A 7 6.99 -3.68 -24.91
C LYS A 7 5.95 -4.67 -25.43
N LYS A 8 5.66 -5.70 -24.64
CA LYS A 8 4.54 -6.62 -24.89
C LYS A 8 3.24 -5.81 -25.00
N THR A 9 2.48 -5.97 -26.07
CA THR A 9 1.19 -5.29 -26.29
C THR A 9 0.01 -6.29 -26.21
N GLY A 10 -1.21 -5.80 -25.95
CA GLY A 10 -2.44 -6.61 -25.93
C GLY A 10 -2.65 -7.41 -24.64
N LEU A 11 -3.33 -8.57 -24.73
CA LEU A 11 -3.60 -9.45 -23.58
C LEU A 11 -2.31 -9.91 -22.87
N ALA A 12 -1.23 -10.07 -23.63
CA ALA A 12 0.10 -10.40 -23.09
C ALA A 12 0.64 -9.29 -22.15
N HIS A 13 0.27 -8.02 -22.37
CA HIS A 13 0.59 -6.92 -21.45
C HIS A 13 -0.21 -7.01 -20.15
N LEU A 14 -1.48 -7.41 -20.19
CA LEU A 14 -2.31 -7.60 -18.98
C LEU A 14 -1.79 -8.75 -18.12
N PHE A 15 -1.42 -9.88 -18.73
CA PHE A 15 -0.79 -10.99 -18.01
C PHE A 15 0.60 -10.61 -17.47
N ALA A 16 1.39 -9.85 -18.23
CA ALA A 16 2.66 -9.32 -17.74
C ALA A 16 2.45 -8.34 -16.57
N ALA A 17 1.49 -7.42 -16.65
CA ALA A 17 1.14 -6.50 -15.58
C ALA A 17 0.68 -7.26 -14.32
N GLY A 18 -0.14 -8.30 -14.46
CA GLY A 18 -0.51 -9.18 -13.35
C GLY A 18 0.71 -9.85 -12.69
N SER A 19 1.69 -10.29 -13.48
CA SER A 19 2.94 -10.86 -12.95
C SER A 19 3.80 -9.84 -12.19
N TYR A 20 3.86 -8.59 -12.67
CA TYR A 20 4.57 -7.50 -11.98
C TYR A 20 3.86 -7.08 -10.69
N SER A 21 2.53 -7.00 -10.70
CA SER A 21 1.73 -6.72 -9.51
C SER A 21 1.90 -7.81 -8.44
N TYR A 22 1.94 -9.09 -8.84
CA TYR A 22 2.22 -10.19 -7.91
C TYR A 22 3.63 -10.10 -7.31
N ALA A 23 4.64 -9.79 -8.14
CA ALA A 23 6.00 -9.59 -7.64
C ALA A 23 6.08 -8.41 -6.65
N GLY A 24 5.42 -7.29 -6.95
CA GLY A 24 5.33 -6.14 -6.05
C GLY A 24 4.65 -6.47 -4.73
N PHE A 25 3.53 -7.20 -4.76
CA PHE A 25 2.85 -7.67 -3.54
C PHE A 25 3.73 -8.62 -2.72
N SER A 26 4.42 -9.56 -3.36
CA SER A 26 5.37 -10.47 -2.70
C SER A 26 6.52 -9.71 -2.03
N ARG A 27 7.02 -8.65 -2.67
CA ARG A 27 8.03 -7.77 -2.09
C ARG A 27 7.50 -7.00 -0.88
N ALA A 28 6.30 -6.43 -0.99
CA ALA A 28 5.66 -5.70 0.10
C ALA A 28 5.40 -6.60 1.33
N LEU A 29 5.04 -7.88 1.12
CA LEU A 29 4.87 -8.85 2.21
C LEU A 29 6.13 -9.10 3.07
N GLN A 30 7.32 -8.77 2.57
CA GLN A 30 8.55 -8.87 3.35
C GLN A 30 8.63 -7.75 4.40
N GLU A 31 8.00 -6.61 4.14
CA GLU A 31 7.95 -5.48 5.08
C GLU A 31 7.08 -5.82 6.29
N SER A 32 7.59 -5.53 7.49
CA SER A 32 6.79 -5.70 8.70
C SER A 32 5.62 -4.71 8.74
N ALA A 33 5.82 -3.48 8.26
CA ALA A 33 4.78 -2.46 8.21
C ALA A 33 3.57 -2.93 7.39
N PHE A 34 3.79 -3.33 6.13
CA PHE A 34 2.74 -3.89 5.28
C PHE A 34 1.99 -5.09 5.89
N ARG A 35 2.69 -5.99 6.60
CA ARG A 35 2.03 -7.10 7.33
C ARG A 35 1.11 -6.61 8.45
N HIS A 36 1.50 -5.57 9.18
CA HIS A 36 0.62 -4.94 10.17
C HIS A 36 -0.60 -4.26 9.53
N GLU A 37 -0.44 -3.66 8.36
CA GLU A 37 -1.57 -3.06 7.64
C GLU A 37 -2.58 -4.11 7.18
N ILE A 38 -2.12 -5.26 6.68
CA ILE A 38 -2.99 -6.39 6.35
C ILE A 38 -3.75 -6.85 7.61
N LEU A 39 -3.07 -6.99 8.74
CA LEU A 39 -3.72 -7.36 9.99
C LEU A 39 -4.77 -6.32 10.40
N PHE A 40 -4.46 -5.03 10.25
CA PHE A 40 -5.38 -3.95 10.54
C PHE A 40 -6.62 -3.98 9.62
N PHE A 41 -6.43 -4.27 8.34
CA PHE A 41 -7.53 -4.48 7.39
C PHE A 41 -8.43 -5.63 7.82
N LEU A 42 -7.84 -6.78 8.14
CA LEU A 42 -8.60 -7.96 8.59
C LEU A 42 -9.34 -7.69 9.91
N ALA A 43 -8.73 -6.95 10.83
CA ALA A 43 -9.38 -6.52 12.06
C ALA A 43 -10.57 -5.60 11.78
N GLY A 44 -10.42 -4.63 10.87
CA GLY A 44 -11.51 -3.75 10.43
C GLY A 44 -12.68 -4.52 9.82
N LEU A 45 -12.39 -5.51 8.95
CA LEU A 45 -13.42 -6.40 8.40
C LEU A 45 -14.15 -7.18 9.50
N GLY A 46 -13.41 -7.70 10.48
CA GLY A 46 -13.99 -8.39 11.64
C GLY A 46 -14.91 -7.48 12.45
N ILE A 47 -14.48 -6.25 12.73
CA ILE A 47 -15.29 -5.26 13.43
C ILE A 47 -16.58 -4.98 12.65
N PHE A 48 -16.49 -4.75 11.34
CA PHE A 48 -17.66 -4.45 10.49
C PHE A 48 -18.67 -5.60 10.49
N LEU A 49 -18.21 -6.85 10.50
CA LEU A 49 -19.07 -8.02 10.63
C LEU A 49 -19.78 -8.04 12.01
N THR A 50 -19.09 -7.66 13.08
CA THR A 50 -19.68 -7.67 14.44
C THR A 50 -20.73 -6.59 14.66
N VAL A 51 -20.60 -5.43 14.02
CA VAL A 51 -21.57 -4.32 14.14
C VAL A 51 -22.69 -4.38 13.09
N GLY A 52 -22.65 -5.34 12.17
CA GLY A 52 -23.66 -5.49 11.13
C GLY A 52 -23.58 -4.42 10.03
N ALA A 53 -22.36 -3.99 9.69
CA ALA A 53 -22.12 -2.98 8.66
C ALA A 53 -22.73 -3.37 7.31
N THR A 54 -23.19 -2.38 6.58
CA THR A 54 -23.80 -2.50 5.25
C THR A 54 -22.76 -2.85 4.18
N PRO A 55 -23.17 -3.41 3.03
CA PRO A 55 -22.26 -3.69 1.92
C PRO A 55 -21.51 -2.46 1.40
N ALA A 56 -22.13 -1.27 1.47
CA ALA A 56 -21.50 -0.02 1.09
C ALA A 56 -20.35 0.35 2.06
N GLU A 57 -20.51 0.06 3.34
CA GLU A 57 -19.48 0.31 4.35
C GLU A 57 -18.28 -0.62 4.16
N PHE A 58 -18.53 -1.91 3.93
CA PHE A 58 -17.47 -2.85 3.54
C PHE A 58 -16.71 -2.38 2.30
N LEU A 59 -17.42 -1.92 1.26
CA LEU A 59 -16.77 -1.40 0.05
C LEU A 59 -15.89 -0.19 0.35
N GLY A 60 -16.36 0.74 1.18
CA GLY A 60 -15.57 1.90 1.63
C GLY A 60 -14.28 1.47 2.33
N LEU A 61 -14.37 0.50 3.24
CA LEU A 61 -13.21 -0.03 3.96
C LEU A 61 -12.18 -0.65 3.00
N VAL A 62 -12.65 -1.48 2.06
CA VAL A 62 -11.80 -2.11 1.04
C VAL A 62 -11.08 -1.06 0.20
N ILE A 63 -11.79 -0.02 -0.26
CA ILE A 63 -11.19 1.05 -1.07
C ILE A 63 -10.09 1.79 -0.29
N ILE A 64 -10.34 2.14 0.97
CA ILE A 64 -9.35 2.84 1.81
C ILE A 64 -8.10 1.97 2.01
N PHE A 65 -8.26 0.67 2.27
CA PHE A 65 -7.11 -0.22 2.44
C PHE A 65 -6.36 -0.51 1.12
N LEU A 66 -7.05 -0.58 -0.01
CA LEU A 66 -6.38 -0.63 -1.32
C LEU A 66 -5.51 0.60 -1.57
N LEU A 67 -5.98 1.79 -1.18
CA LEU A 67 -5.16 3.00 -1.20
C LEU A 67 -3.99 2.88 -0.24
N THR A 68 -4.23 2.47 1.01
CA THR A 68 -3.20 2.29 2.04
C THR A 68 -2.07 1.39 1.55
N PHE A 69 -2.41 0.20 1.02
CA PHE A 69 -1.44 -0.73 0.44
C PHE A 69 -0.69 -0.15 -0.77
N GLY A 70 -1.36 0.66 -1.58
CA GLY A 70 -0.73 1.37 -2.69
C GLY A 70 0.28 2.42 -2.21
N PHE A 71 -0.07 3.19 -1.19
CA PHE A 71 0.83 4.18 -0.58
C PHE A 71 2.02 3.52 0.12
N GLU A 72 1.82 2.40 0.82
CA GLU A 72 2.91 1.65 1.44
C GLU A 72 3.86 1.08 0.39
N ALA A 73 3.35 0.50 -0.70
CA ALA A 73 4.19 0.04 -1.80
C ALA A 73 5.00 1.17 -2.45
N LEU A 74 4.41 2.37 -2.58
CA LEU A 74 5.12 3.57 -3.05
C LEU A 74 6.17 4.03 -2.04
N ASN A 75 5.87 3.99 -0.73
CA ASN A 75 6.82 4.31 0.32
C ASN A 75 8.04 3.38 0.26
N THR A 76 7.81 2.06 0.21
CA THR A 76 8.90 1.08 0.06
C THR A 76 9.71 1.31 -1.22
N ALA A 77 9.06 1.61 -2.34
CA ALA A 77 9.76 1.91 -3.59
C ALA A 77 10.65 3.16 -3.48
N ILE A 78 10.16 4.23 -2.82
CA ILE A 78 10.95 5.43 -2.54
C ILE A 78 12.14 5.09 -1.65
N GLU A 79 11.92 4.33 -0.57
CA GLU A 79 12.99 3.93 0.35
C GLU A 79 14.09 3.14 -0.37
N GLU A 80 13.74 2.17 -1.20
CA GLU A 80 14.70 1.39 -2.00
C GLU A 80 15.50 2.27 -2.97
N VAL A 81 14.85 3.21 -3.63
CA VAL A 81 15.52 4.15 -4.54
C VAL A 81 16.48 5.07 -3.77
N ILE A 82 16.04 5.60 -2.63
CA ILE A 82 16.88 6.48 -1.79
C ILE A 82 18.08 5.71 -1.24
N ASP A 83 17.89 4.49 -0.73
CA ASP A 83 18.98 3.65 -0.23
C ASP A 83 20.00 3.29 -1.31
N ARG A 84 19.54 3.18 -2.56
CA ARG A 84 20.42 2.92 -3.69
C ARG A 84 21.22 4.15 -4.14
N VAL A 85 20.62 5.34 -4.10
CA VAL A 85 21.17 6.59 -4.67
C VAL A 85 21.97 7.39 -3.63
N SER A 86 21.59 7.32 -2.34
CA SER A 86 22.21 8.05 -1.24
C SER A 86 22.70 7.07 -0.16
N PRO A 87 23.78 6.30 -0.43
CA PRO A 87 24.29 5.31 0.51
C PRO A 87 24.80 5.93 1.84
N GLU A 88 25.23 7.19 1.81
CA GLU A 88 25.37 8.02 3.02
C GLU A 88 24.08 8.83 3.22
N MET A 89 23.56 8.85 4.45
CA MET A 89 22.27 9.49 4.77
C MET A 89 22.32 10.99 4.46
N SER A 90 21.73 11.39 3.34
CA SER A 90 21.55 12.80 3.00
C SER A 90 20.31 13.38 3.66
N THR A 91 20.31 14.69 3.91
CA THR A 91 19.14 15.41 4.44
C THR A 91 17.93 15.26 3.52
N THR A 92 18.14 15.34 2.21
CA THR A 92 17.10 15.13 1.20
C THR A 92 16.57 13.69 1.20
N GLY A 93 17.45 12.69 1.32
CA GLY A 93 17.05 11.28 1.41
C GLY A 93 16.19 11.02 2.64
N LYS A 94 16.58 11.57 3.80
CA LYS A 94 15.76 11.52 5.00
C LYS A 94 14.37 12.14 4.78
N HIS A 95 14.31 13.36 4.22
CA HIS A 95 13.01 14.01 3.95
C HIS A 95 12.11 13.21 3.02
N ALA A 96 12.68 12.56 1.99
CA ALA A 96 11.92 11.73 1.07
C ALA A 96 11.26 10.54 1.80
N LYS A 97 12.01 9.85 2.67
CA LYS A 97 11.48 8.75 3.49
C LYS A 97 10.43 9.22 4.50
N ASP A 98 10.69 10.34 5.17
CA ASP A 98 9.76 10.92 6.16
C ASP A 98 8.41 11.28 5.50
N LEU A 99 8.43 11.85 4.30
CA LEU A 99 7.22 12.19 3.54
C LEU A 99 6.47 10.94 3.05
N GLY A 100 7.19 9.90 2.60
CA GLY A 100 6.58 8.63 2.23
C GLY A 100 5.85 7.97 3.41
N SER A 101 6.52 7.88 4.56
CA SER A 101 5.93 7.38 5.80
C SER A 101 4.72 8.22 6.26
N PHE A 102 4.79 9.55 6.12
CA PHE A 102 3.67 10.43 6.44
C PHE A 102 2.45 10.21 5.54
N ALA A 103 2.66 9.89 4.25
CA ALA A 103 1.56 9.58 3.34
C ALA A 103 0.82 8.29 3.75
N VAL A 104 1.58 7.25 4.14
CA VAL A 104 1.02 6.00 4.68
C VAL A 104 0.23 6.29 5.96
N PHE A 105 0.81 7.06 6.89
CA PHE A 105 0.13 7.49 8.11
C PHE A 105 -1.22 8.19 7.83
N CYS A 106 -1.27 9.08 6.83
CA CYS A 106 -2.53 9.74 6.45
C CYS A 106 -3.61 8.73 6.03
N THR A 107 -3.24 7.68 5.29
CA THR A 107 -4.20 6.64 4.87
C THR A 107 -4.65 5.74 6.02
N LEU A 108 -3.75 5.38 6.94
CA LEU A 108 -4.09 4.66 8.17
C LEU A 108 -5.01 5.48 9.09
N ALA A 109 -4.78 6.79 9.19
CA ALA A 109 -5.65 7.70 9.92
C ALA A 109 -7.04 7.75 9.29
N ALA A 110 -7.13 7.84 7.96
CA ALA A 110 -8.40 7.79 7.24
C ALA A 110 -9.16 6.47 7.50
N ALA A 111 -8.46 5.33 7.44
CA ALA A 111 -9.05 4.02 7.76
C ALA A 111 -9.57 3.97 9.19
N THR A 112 -8.78 4.46 10.16
CA THR A 112 -9.15 4.49 11.57
C THR A 112 -10.39 5.34 11.81
N LEU A 113 -10.43 6.56 11.27
CA LEU A 113 -11.58 7.46 11.40
C LEU A 113 -12.82 6.87 10.76
N TYR A 114 -12.68 6.22 9.61
CA TYR A 114 -13.78 5.57 8.92
C TYR A 114 -14.35 4.40 9.72
N ILE A 115 -13.47 3.52 10.24
CA ILE A 115 -13.89 2.40 11.10
C ILE A 115 -14.61 2.93 12.35
N ALA A 116 -14.04 3.95 13.00
CA ALA A 116 -14.63 4.56 14.18
C ALA A 116 -16.03 5.11 13.90
N TRP A 117 -16.21 5.80 12.76
CA TRP A 117 -17.51 6.33 12.35
C TRP A 117 -18.57 5.23 12.17
N VAL A 118 -18.24 4.14 11.45
CA VAL A 118 -19.16 3.01 11.25
C VAL A 118 -19.52 2.31 12.56
N VAL A 119 -18.59 2.23 13.52
CA VAL A 119 -18.82 1.57 14.81
C VAL A 119 -19.77 2.37 15.71
N ILE A 120 -19.78 3.70 15.61
CA ILE A 120 -20.59 4.58 16.47
C ILE A 120 -21.92 5.00 15.84
N SER A 121 -22.12 4.72 14.54
CA SER A 121 -23.35 5.01 13.79
C SER A 121 -24.37 3.89 13.90
#